data_AF-A0AAV6SR88-F1
#
_entry.id   AF-A0AAV6SR88-F1
#
_cell.length_a   1.000
_cell.length_b   1.000
_cell.length_c   1.000
_cell.angle_alpha   90.00
_cell.angle_beta   90.00
_cell.angle_gamma   90.00
#
_symmetry.space_group_name_H-M   'P 1'
#
loop_
_entity.id
_entity.type
_entity.pdbx_description
1 polymer ?
#
loop_
_entity_poly.entity_id
_entity_poly.type
_entity_poly.pdbx_seq_one_letter_code
_entity_poly.pdbx_strand_id
1 'polypeptide(L)'
;MRGLVSLYRGLGTLSNRQAGRKTGIWGSRCGFCGTQPQPSFGLLFDIDGVLIRGRLPIPAAKRAFEKLVDSQGQFVVPVVFVTNAGNCLRQTKADQLSHILGVPITQDQVIMSHSPLRMFKKFHDKCVLVSGQGPVLEIAHNLGFKNVVSIDMLRESYPLLDMVDHNRRPTLLSSPVANYPKVEAVVLFGEPVRWETNLQLIIDVLLTNGNLSSIHQTQKKPHLPLLACNMDLMWMAEAHSPRFGHGTFMVCLENIYKKITGEDLKYEALMGKPSELTYHFAEYLIRSQTMQRQWKLPITSLYAIGDNLMTDIYGANLYNRYLEERVARKNPKAVAKMVAATGSTAAVSQDEEMDNLWESELALPSATSCKSVLVCTGVYNPKAEVPSDANHCIKETVFHGHRDFRFDPALVEPGHIVQDVAEAVDLIFEQEKFVPQ
;
A
#
# COMPACT_ATOMS: atom_id res chain seq x y z
N MET A 1 -19.89 -60.52 8.56
CA MET A 1 -21.10 -60.82 7.75
C MET A 1 -21.02 -60.02 6.46
N ARG A 2 -20.69 -60.67 5.34
CA ARG A 2 -21.48 -60.71 4.06
C ARG A 2 -21.87 -59.31 3.55
N GLY A 3 -21.21 -58.76 2.53
CA GLY A 3 -21.37 -59.06 1.08
C GLY A 3 -22.19 -57.91 0.45
N LEU A 4 -22.00 -57.39 -0.77
CA LEU A 4 -21.50 -57.94 -2.02
C LEU A 4 -21.06 -56.82 -2.98
N VAL A 5 -20.11 -57.17 -3.83
CA VAL A 5 -19.65 -56.50 -5.06
C VAL A 5 -20.66 -56.70 -6.19
N SER A 6 -20.74 -55.76 -7.16
CA SER A 6 -21.12 -56.11 -8.53
C SER A 6 -20.23 -55.40 -9.56
N LEU A 7 -19.43 -56.22 -10.23
CA LEU A 7 -18.75 -55.98 -11.49
C LEU A 7 -19.72 -56.26 -12.64
N TYR A 8 -19.68 -55.48 -13.71
CA TYR A 8 -20.02 -55.99 -15.04
C TYR A 8 -18.98 -55.56 -16.09
N ARG A 9 -18.49 -56.58 -16.79
CA ARG A 9 -17.58 -56.59 -17.94
C ARG A 9 -18.39 -56.96 -19.19
N GLY A 10 -17.94 -56.48 -20.36
CA GLY A 10 -18.19 -57.04 -21.69
C GLY A 10 -17.84 -56.01 -22.78
N LEU A 11 -16.69 -56.09 -23.47
CA LEU A 11 -16.42 -56.86 -24.71
C LEU A 11 -17.54 -56.63 -25.75
N GLY A 12 -17.36 -56.11 -26.96
CA GLY A 12 -16.19 -55.83 -27.80
C GLY A 12 -16.62 -56.16 -29.24
N THR A 13 -16.36 -55.30 -30.24
CA THR A 13 -16.35 -55.71 -31.66
C THR A 13 -15.53 -54.73 -32.52
N LEU A 14 -14.50 -55.30 -33.14
CA LEU A 14 -13.80 -54.77 -34.30
C LEU A 14 -14.73 -54.73 -35.52
N SER A 15 -14.64 -53.66 -36.32
CA SER A 15 -14.97 -53.75 -37.76
C SER A 15 -14.03 -52.88 -38.57
N ASN A 16 -13.15 -53.57 -39.29
CA ASN A 16 -12.30 -53.07 -40.36
C ASN A 16 -13.15 -52.64 -41.57
N ARG A 17 -12.91 -51.45 -42.12
CA ARG A 17 -13.18 -51.16 -43.54
C ARG A 17 -12.06 -50.31 -44.11
N GLN A 18 -11.35 -50.88 -45.08
CA GLN A 18 -10.37 -50.22 -45.94
C GLN A 18 -11.05 -49.38 -47.03
N ALA A 19 -10.24 -48.44 -47.53
CA ALA A 19 -10.13 -47.94 -48.90
C ALA A 19 -10.77 -46.58 -49.23
N GLY A 20 -9.89 -45.65 -49.63
CA GLY A 20 -10.26 -44.41 -50.31
C GLY A 20 -9.12 -43.38 -50.35
N ARG A 21 -8.04 -43.65 -51.07
CA ARG A 21 -7.04 -42.63 -51.46
C ARG A 21 -7.74 -41.55 -52.30
N LYS A 22 -7.74 -40.30 -51.83
CA LYS A 22 -7.80 -39.11 -52.68
C LYS A 22 -6.79 -38.09 -52.19
N THR A 23 -5.81 -37.84 -53.06
CA THR A 23 -4.86 -36.74 -53.01
C THR A 23 -5.61 -35.41 -53.14
N GLY A 24 -5.59 -34.60 -52.09
CA GLY A 24 -6.05 -33.22 -52.09
C GLY A 24 -4.96 -32.35 -51.51
N ILE A 25 -4.29 -31.58 -52.38
CA ILE A 25 -3.41 -30.48 -52.01
C ILE A 25 -4.31 -29.42 -51.39
N TRP A 26 -4.16 -29.16 -50.09
CA TRP A 26 -4.66 -27.92 -49.49
C TRP A 26 -3.67 -27.46 -48.42
N GLY A 27 -3.23 -26.22 -48.58
CA GLY A 27 -2.11 -25.63 -47.85
C GLY A 27 -2.23 -25.75 -46.33
N SER A 28 -1.08 -26.04 -45.73
CA SER A 28 -0.86 -25.95 -44.29
C SER A 28 -1.17 -24.55 -43.78
N ARG A 29 -2.44 -24.32 -43.38
CA ARG A 29 -2.71 -23.35 -42.32
C ARG A 29 -2.11 -23.93 -41.07
N CYS A 30 -0.92 -23.44 -40.74
CA CYS A 30 -0.35 -23.55 -39.40
C CYS A 30 -1.43 -23.09 -38.43
N GLY A 31 -2.02 -24.04 -37.70
CA GLY A 31 -2.88 -23.75 -36.59
C GLY A 31 -2.01 -23.06 -35.55
N PHE A 32 -2.05 -21.73 -35.53
CA PHE A 32 -1.70 -20.98 -34.33
C PHE A 32 -2.61 -21.51 -33.23
N CYS A 33 -2.05 -22.39 -32.40
CA CYS A 33 -2.59 -22.68 -31.09
C CYS A 33 -2.63 -21.33 -30.38
N GLY A 34 -3.81 -20.71 -30.32
CA GLY A 34 -4.00 -19.36 -29.83
C GLY A 34 -3.55 -19.26 -28.38
N THR A 35 -2.30 -18.84 -28.16
CA THR A 35 -1.85 -18.40 -26.85
C THR A 35 -2.63 -17.15 -26.52
N GLN A 36 -3.43 -17.20 -25.46
CA GLN A 36 -4.15 -16.03 -24.96
C GLN A 36 -3.20 -14.84 -24.82
N PRO A 37 -3.61 -13.62 -25.21
CA PRO A 37 -2.79 -12.44 -25.01
C PRO A 37 -2.53 -12.25 -23.52
N GLN A 38 -1.27 -12.43 -23.09
CA GLN A 38 -0.86 -12.23 -21.71
C GLN A 38 -0.58 -10.73 -21.48
N PRO A 39 -1.04 -10.14 -20.37
CA PRO A 39 -0.82 -8.73 -20.10
C PRO A 39 0.66 -8.45 -19.78
N SER A 40 1.18 -7.35 -20.29
CA SER A 40 2.50 -6.79 -19.92
C SER A 40 2.37 -5.62 -18.92
N PHE A 41 1.18 -5.40 -18.38
CA PHE A 41 0.87 -4.28 -17.49
C PHE A 41 0.09 -4.74 -16.25
N GLY A 42 0.14 -3.96 -15.18
CA GLY A 42 -0.60 -4.19 -13.94
C GLY A 42 -1.30 -2.93 -13.45
N LEU A 43 -2.36 -3.09 -12.67
CA LEU A 43 -3.22 -1.99 -12.21
C LEU A 43 -3.17 -1.86 -10.69
N LEU A 44 -2.95 -0.63 -10.22
CA LEU A 44 -2.97 -0.24 -8.82
C LEU A 44 -4.16 0.70 -8.63
N PHE A 45 -5.21 0.25 -7.96
CA PHE A 45 -6.39 1.09 -7.68
C PHE A 45 -6.30 1.66 -6.28
N ASP A 46 -6.39 2.98 -6.13
CA ASP A 46 -6.89 3.53 -4.89
C ASP A 46 -8.34 3.08 -4.64
N ILE A 47 -8.78 3.13 -3.38
CA ILE A 47 -10.10 2.68 -2.94
C ILE A 47 -11.05 3.87 -2.76
N ASP A 48 -10.67 4.83 -1.92
CA ASP A 48 -11.56 5.88 -1.42
C ASP A 48 -11.55 7.07 -2.38
N GLY A 49 -12.66 7.32 -3.07
CA GLY A 49 -12.76 8.32 -4.13
C GLY A 49 -12.59 7.74 -5.54
N VAL A 50 -12.12 6.49 -5.66
CA VAL A 50 -12.00 5.75 -6.93
C VAL A 50 -13.03 4.64 -7.06
N LEU A 51 -13.14 3.77 -6.05
CA LEU A 51 -14.04 2.62 -6.06
C LEU A 51 -15.27 2.83 -5.18
N ILE A 52 -15.09 3.53 -4.06
CA ILE A 52 -16.13 3.81 -3.08
C ILE A 52 -16.04 5.26 -2.59
N ARG A 53 -17.13 5.79 -2.04
CA ARG A 53 -17.15 7.02 -1.26
C ARG A 53 -17.78 6.71 0.09
N GLY A 54 -16.96 6.65 1.14
CA GLY A 54 -17.38 6.09 2.43
C GLY A 54 -17.82 4.63 2.27
N ARG A 55 -19.11 4.35 2.45
CA ARG A 55 -19.68 3.00 2.24
C ARG A 55 -20.37 2.80 0.90
N LEU A 56 -20.47 3.84 0.08
CA LEU A 56 -21.24 3.80 -1.17
C LEU A 56 -20.33 3.45 -2.36
N PRO A 57 -20.65 2.43 -3.17
CA PRO A 57 -19.91 2.16 -4.40
C PRO A 57 -20.00 3.34 -5.37
N ILE A 58 -18.88 3.66 -6.02
CA ILE A 58 -18.90 4.51 -7.21
C ILE A 58 -19.48 3.68 -8.35
N PRO A 59 -20.56 4.13 -9.04
CA PRO A 59 -21.26 3.31 -10.04
C PRO A 59 -20.35 2.80 -11.17
N ALA A 60 -19.33 3.58 -11.54
CA ALA A 60 -18.35 3.19 -12.56
C ALA A 60 -17.46 2.03 -12.14
N ALA A 61 -17.26 1.80 -10.84
CA ALA A 61 -16.37 0.75 -10.34
C ALA A 61 -16.84 -0.64 -10.78
N LYS A 62 -18.12 -0.98 -10.65
CA LYS A 62 -18.64 -2.28 -11.12
C LYS A 62 -18.39 -2.49 -12.61
N ARG A 63 -18.70 -1.48 -13.44
CA ARG A 63 -18.47 -1.52 -14.89
C ARG A 63 -17.00 -1.68 -15.25
N ALA A 64 -16.09 -1.10 -14.47
CA ALA A 64 -14.64 -1.25 -14.66
C ALA A 64 -14.21 -2.71 -14.38
N PHE A 65 -14.67 -3.27 -13.26
CA PHE A 65 -14.29 -4.62 -12.84
C PHE A 65 -14.93 -5.73 -13.66
N GLU A 66 -16.12 -5.52 -14.23
CA GLU A 66 -16.71 -6.40 -15.26
C GLU A 66 -15.80 -6.58 -16.49
N LYS A 67 -14.99 -5.58 -16.84
CA LYS A 67 -14.04 -5.64 -17.95
C LYS A 67 -12.70 -6.27 -17.57
N LEU A 68 -12.42 -6.36 -16.26
CA LEU A 68 -11.15 -6.85 -15.71
C LEU A 68 -11.19 -8.31 -15.31
N VAL A 69 -12.35 -8.97 -15.41
CA VAL A 69 -12.52 -10.39 -15.11
C VAL A 69 -13.04 -11.15 -16.33
N ASP A 70 -12.65 -12.41 -16.45
CA ASP A 70 -13.20 -13.31 -17.46
C ASP A 70 -14.57 -13.87 -17.06
N SER A 71 -15.15 -14.72 -17.92
CA SER A 71 -16.42 -15.41 -17.66
C SER A 71 -16.45 -16.29 -16.39
N GLN A 72 -15.28 -16.61 -15.80
CA GLN A 72 -15.16 -17.35 -14.54
C GLN A 72 -14.90 -16.43 -13.33
N GLY A 73 -14.94 -15.11 -13.53
CA GLY A 73 -14.65 -14.12 -12.50
C GLY A 73 -13.16 -14.00 -12.17
N GLN A 74 -12.26 -14.55 -12.99
CA GLN A 74 -10.83 -14.45 -12.78
C GLN A 74 -10.27 -13.20 -13.45
N PHE A 75 -9.45 -12.44 -12.71
CA PHE A 75 -8.81 -11.24 -13.26
C PHE A 75 -7.99 -11.53 -14.53
N VAL A 76 -8.17 -10.77 -15.60
CA VAL A 76 -7.42 -10.93 -16.86
C VAL A 76 -6.11 -10.12 -16.89
N VAL A 77 -5.93 -9.24 -15.90
CA VAL A 77 -4.77 -8.36 -15.68
C VAL A 77 -4.42 -8.44 -14.19
N PRO A 78 -3.15 -8.38 -13.76
CA PRO A 78 -2.83 -8.38 -12.33
C PRO A 78 -3.28 -7.06 -11.71
N VAL A 79 -3.97 -7.16 -10.57
CA VAL A 79 -4.62 -6.02 -9.91
C VAL A 79 -4.27 -6.03 -8.44
N VAL A 80 -3.91 -4.85 -7.91
CA VAL A 80 -3.84 -4.59 -6.47
C VAL A 80 -4.66 -3.34 -6.10
N PHE A 81 -5.14 -3.32 -4.88
CA PHE A 81 -5.92 -2.25 -4.27
C PHE A 81 -5.08 -1.60 -3.18
N VAL A 82 -4.85 -0.29 -3.24
CA VAL A 82 -3.90 0.44 -2.39
C VAL A 82 -4.61 1.54 -1.63
N THR A 83 -4.69 1.42 -0.30
CA THR A 83 -5.32 2.42 0.58
C THR A 83 -4.39 2.81 1.73
N ASN A 84 -4.48 4.06 2.15
CA ASN A 84 -3.82 4.55 3.37
C ASN A 84 -4.61 4.22 4.66
N ALA A 85 -5.75 3.53 4.54
CA ALA A 85 -6.43 2.98 5.70
C ALA A 85 -5.53 1.94 6.40
N GLY A 86 -5.49 2.02 7.73
CA GLY A 86 -4.71 1.12 8.60
C GLY A 86 -5.54 0.44 9.69
N ASN A 87 -6.87 0.56 9.64
CA ASN A 87 -7.78 0.24 10.75
C ASN A 87 -8.45 -1.16 10.68
N CYS A 88 -8.09 -1.99 9.70
CA CYS A 88 -8.60 -3.36 9.61
C CYS A 88 -7.59 -4.31 8.96
N LEU A 89 -7.93 -5.61 8.97
CA LEU A 89 -7.16 -6.64 8.28
C LEU A 89 -7.35 -6.53 6.77
N ARG A 90 -6.31 -6.92 6.01
CA ARG A 90 -6.38 -7.03 4.55
C ARG A 90 -7.53 -7.93 4.08
N GLN A 91 -7.78 -9.04 4.78
CA GLN A 91 -8.88 -9.95 4.47
C GLN A 91 -10.25 -9.26 4.62
N THR A 92 -10.48 -8.53 5.72
CA THR A 92 -11.73 -7.79 5.92
C THR A 92 -11.98 -6.79 4.79
N LYS A 93 -10.93 -6.08 4.35
CA LYS A 93 -11.06 -5.14 3.23
C LYS A 93 -11.28 -5.85 1.89
N ALA A 94 -10.61 -6.98 1.65
CA ALA A 94 -10.81 -7.80 0.45
C ALA A 94 -12.25 -8.33 0.35
N ASP A 95 -12.83 -8.80 1.45
CA ASP A 95 -14.22 -9.28 1.50
C ASP A 95 -15.20 -8.15 1.21
N GLN A 96 -14.96 -6.96 1.79
CA GLN A 96 -15.75 -5.75 1.51
C GLN A 96 -15.69 -5.37 0.02
N LEU A 97 -14.49 -5.28 -0.55
CA LEU A 97 -14.33 -4.95 -1.97
C LEU A 97 -14.97 -6.01 -2.87
N SER A 98 -14.83 -7.30 -2.52
CA SER A 98 -15.44 -8.39 -3.29
C SER A 98 -16.96 -8.24 -3.36
N HIS A 99 -17.59 -7.94 -2.22
CA HIS A 99 -19.02 -7.71 -2.16
C HIS A 99 -19.46 -6.47 -2.95
N ILE A 100 -18.70 -5.39 -2.83
CA ILE A 100 -18.99 -4.10 -3.48
C ILE A 100 -18.87 -4.19 -5.01
N LEU A 101 -17.82 -4.85 -5.50
CA LEU A 101 -17.49 -4.91 -6.92
C LEU A 101 -18.12 -6.13 -7.62
N GLY A 102 -18.54 -7.15 -6.87
CA GLY A 102 -19.14 -8.36 -7.43
C GLY A 102 -18.11 -9.32 -8.05
N VAL A 103 -16.83 -9.20 -7.68
CA VAL A 103 -15.73 -10.03 -8.18
C VAL A 103 -14.91 -10.60 -7.02
N PRO A 104 -14.31 -11.79 -7.14
CA PRO A 104 -13.52 -12.38 -6.05
C PRO A 104 -12.19 -11.65 -5.86
N ILE A 105 -11.99 -11.04 -4.70
CA ILE A 105 -10.75 -10.35 -4.31
C ILE A 105 -10.14 -11.03 -3.09
N THR A 106 -8.84 -11.31 -3.16
CA THR A 106 -8.10 -11.95 -2.07
C THR A 106 -7.30 -10.92 -1.26
N GLN A 107 -6.95 -11.26 -0.02
CA GLN A 107 -6.13 -10.39 0.83
C GLN A 107 -4.73 -10.07 0.28
N ASP A 108 -4.22 -10.88 -0.66
CA ASP A 108 -2.93 -10.66 -1.32
C ASP A 108 -3.02 -9.68 -2.50
N GLN A 109 -4.23 -9.22 -2.82
CA GLN A 109 -4.47 -8.10 -3.73
C GLN A 109 -4.70 -6.79 -2.97
N VAL A 110 -4.81 -6.80 -1.63
CA VAL A 110 -5.12 -5.60 -0.84
C VAL A 110 -3.89 -5.12 -0.08
N ILE A 111 -3.53 -3.87 -0.31
CA ILE A 111 -2.46 -3.14 0.36
C ILE A 111 -3.10 -2.07 1.24
N MET A 112 -3.22 -2.41 2.52
CA MET A 112 -3.45 -1.44 3.59
C MET A 112 -2.14 -0.70 3.90
N SER A 113 -2.22 0.45 4.56
CA SER A 113 -1.09 1.31 4.91
C SER A 113 0.04 0.58 5.67
N HIS A 114 -0.34 -0.39 6.52
CA HIS A 114 0.56 -1.23 7.32
C HIS A 114 1.14 -2.44 6.58
N SER A 115 0.66 -2.76 5.38
CA SER A 115 1.06 -3.99 4.66
C SER A 115 2.56 -4.10 4.34
N PRO A 116 3.28 -3.02 3.98
CA PRO A 116 4.72 -3.08 3.74
C PRO A 116 5.52 -3.58 4.95
N LEU A 117 5.01 -3.48 6.18
CA LEU A 117 5.66 -4.02 7.38
C LEU A 117 5.90 -5.53 7.33
N ARG A 118 5.26 -6.27 6.41
CA ARG A 118 5.58 -7.69 6.14
C ARG A 118 7.04 -7.90 5.75
N MET A 119 7.68 -6.90 5.15
CA MET A 119 9.09 -6.91 4.73
C MET A 119 10.05 -6.52 5.86
N PHE A 120 9.55 -5.99 6.97
CA PHE A 120 10.37 -5.43 8.05
C PHE A 120 10.78 -6.52 9.06
N LYS A 121 11.35 -7.62 8.57
CA LYS A 121 11.70 -8.82 9.37
C LYS A 121 12.58 -8.51 10.57
N LYS A 122 13.46 -7.50 10.46
CA LYS A 122 14.34 -7.03 11.55
C LYS A 122 13.60 -6.57 12.82
N PHE A 123 12.31 -6.28 12.72
CA PHE A 123 11.46 -5.89 13.85
C PHE A 123 10.51 -6.99 14.32
N HIS A 124 10.36 -8.10 13.57
CA HIS A 124 9.32 -9.11 13.85
C HIS A 124 9.56 -9.89 15.14
N ASP A 125 10.82 -10.09 15.53
CA ASP A 125 11.19 -10.75 16.80
C ASP A 125 11.27 -9.79 18.00
N LYS A 126 11.28 -8.47 17.75
CA LYS A 126 11.39 -7.45 18.80
C LYS A 126 10.06 -7.25 19.53
N CYS A 127 10.12 -6.79 20.78
CA CYS A 127 8.94 -6.33 21.49
C CYS A 127 8.51 -4.96 20.96
N VAL A 128 7.39 -4.90 20.24
CA VAL A 128 6.90 -3.65 19.63
C VAL A 128 5.68 -3.10 20.36
N LEU A 129 5.67 -1.79 20.60
CA LEU A 129 4.47 -1.06 20.99
C LEU A 129 3.68 -0.71 19.72
N VAL A 130 2.38 -1.04 19.68
CA VAL A 130 1.50 -0.68 18.57
C VAL A 130 0.46 0.36 18.99
N SER A 131 0.26 1.36 18.13
CA SER A 131 -0.76 2.41 18.28
C SER A 131 -1.57 2.52 16.98
N GLY A 132 -2.89 2.71 17.09
CA GLY A 132 -3.79 2.88 15.96
C GLY A 132 -5.23 2.47 16.29
N GLN A 133 -6.01 2.22 15.24
CA GLN A 133 -7.41 1.80 15.32
C GLN A 133 -7.61 0.37 14.80
N GLY A 134 -8.73 -0.24 15.22
CA GLY A 134 -9.09 -1.60 14.82
C GLY A 134 -8.38 -2.68 15.64
N PRO A 135 -8.32 -3.91 15.13
CA PRO A 135 -7.73 -5.05 15.85
C PRO A 135 -6.19 -5.00 15.76
N VAL A 136 -5.56 -3.98 16.37
CA VAL A 136 -4.12 -3.68 16.22
C VAL A 136 -3.19 -4.84 16.57
N LEU A 137 -3.55 -5.66 17.58
CA LEU A 137 -2.79 -6.86 17.94
C LEU A 137 -2.85 -7.92 16.84
N GLU A 138 -4.04 -8.16 16.28
CA GLU A 138 -4.25 -9.12 15.21
C GLU A 138 -3.57 -8.67 13.91
N ILE A 139 -3.63 -7.36 13.60
CA ILE A 139 -2.90 -6.75 12.48
C ILE A 139 -1.40 -7.03 12.64
N ALA A 140 -0.81 -6.72 13.81
CA ALA A 140 0.60 -6.93 14.05
C ALA A 140 1.02 -8.41 13.89
N HIS A 141 0.26 -9.35 14.46
CA HIS A 141 0.55 -10.77 14.31
C HIS A 141 0.43 -11.26 12.87
N ASN A 142 -0.58 -10.80 12.11
CA ASN A 142 -0.73 -11.12 10.68
C ASN A 142 0.42 -10.56 9.82
N LEU A 143 1.07 -9.48 10.24
CA LEU A 143 2.24 -8.91 9.55
C LEU A 143 3.53 -9.66 9.87
N GLY A 144 3.56 -10.43 10.97
CA GLY A 144 4.69 -11.26 11.40
C GLY A 144 5.30 -10.88 12.74
N PHE A 145 4.81 -9.83 13.41
CA PHE A 145 5.32 -9.46 14.73
C PHE A 145 4.93 -10.51 15.78
N LYS A 146 5.92 -10.96 16.55
CA LYS A 146 5.75 -12.02 17.56
C LYS A 146 5.43 -11.46 18.94
N ASN A 147 6.13 -10.40 19.33
CA ASN A 147 6.04 -9.80 20.66
C ASN A 147 5.38 -8.42 20.54
N VAL A 148 4.09 -8.33 20.84
CA VAL A 148 3.30 -7.12 20.61
C VAL A 148 2.69 -6.63 21.92
N VAL A 149 2.86 -5.34 22.18
CA VAL A 149 2.23 -4.62 23.29
C VAL A 149 1.34 -3.55 22.69
N SER A 150 0.08 -3.46 23.13
CA SER A 150 -0.80 -2.34 22.75
C SER A 150 -0.76 -1.22 23.79
N ILE A 151 -1.20 -0.03 23.38
CA ILE A 151 -1.43 1.10 24.28
C ILE A 151 -2.39 0.74 25.43
N ASP A 152 -3.42 -0.05 25.14
CA ASP A 152 -4.36 -0.54 26.17
C ASP A 152 -3.67 -1.45 27.20
N MET A 153 -2.79 -2.35 26.76
CA MET A 153 -2.00 -3.21 27.67
C MET A 153 -1.03 -2.38 28.52
N LEU A 154 -0.42 -1.33 27.95
CA LEU A 154 0.46 -0.42 28.69
C LEU A 154 -0.28 0.32 29.79
N ARG A 155 -1.41 0.99 29.46
CA ARG A 155 -2.17 1.75 30.46
C ARG A 155 -2.72 0.84 31.58
N GLU A 156 -3.07 -0.41 31.28
CA GLU A 156 -3.55 -1.35 32.29
C GLU A 156 -2.44 -1.80 33.24
N SER A 157 -1.22 -1.94 32.70
CA SER A 157 -0.05 -2.35 33.49
C SER A 157 0.60 -1.19 34.26
N TYR A 158 0.45 0.03 33.75
CA TYR A 158 0.98 1.27 34.31
C TYR A 158 -0.11 2.35 34.42
N PRO A 159 -1.14 2.16 35.25
CA PRO A 159 -2.30 3.05 35.27
C PRO A 159 -1.99 4.48 35.74
N LEU A 160 -0.89 4.69 36.46
CA LEU A 160 -0.43 6.01 36.88
C LEU A 160 0.30 6.80 35.77
N LEU A 161 0.58 6.18 34.62
CA LEU A 161 1.15 6.88 33.46
C LEU A 161 0.07 7.48 32.54
N ASP A 162 -1.13 6.89 32.49
CA ASP A 162 -2.28 7.43 31.74
C ASP A 162 -3.20 8.27 32.65
N MET A 163 -2.66 9.35 33.20
CA MET A 163 -3.38 10.22 34.14
C MET A 163 -4.03 11.43 33.49
N VAL A 164 -4.09 11.49 32.15
CA VAL A 164 -4.76 12.60 31.44
C VAL A 164 -6.28 12.50 31.58
N ASP A 165 -6.83 11.30 31.70
CA ASP A 165 -8.22 11.06 32.12
C ASP A 165 -8.27 10.82 33.64
N HIS A 166 -8.63 11.86 34.40
CA HIS A 166 -8.68 11.79 35.87
C HIS A 166 -9.64 10.72 36.41
N ASN A 167 -10.64 10.30 35.62
CA ASN A 167 -11.58 9.26 36.05
C ASN A 167 -10.94 7.86 36.08
N ARG A 168 -9.77 7.69 35.46
CA ARG A 168 -9.02 6.42 35.43
C ARG A 168 -8.06 6.25 36.59
N ARG A 169 -7.94 7.25 37.47
CA ARG A 169 -7.07 7.16 38.65
C ARG A 169 -7.42 5.91 39.46
N PRO A 170 -6.47 5.00 39.70
CA PRO A 170 -6.71 3.86 40.58
C PRO A 170 -7.14 4.34 41.98
N THR A 171 -8.24 3.78 42.49
CA THR A 171 -8.72 4.04 43.85
C THR A 171 -7.93 3.27 44.90
N LEU A 172 -7.23 2.21 44.48
CA LEU A 172 -6.34 1.38 45.29
C LEU A 172 -4.90 1.51 44.77
N LEU A 173 -3.92 1.31 45.66
CA LEU A 173 -2.51 1.26 45.27
C LEU A 173 -2.27 0.04 44.36
N SER A 174 -2.21 0.27 43.06
CA SER A 174 -1.77 -0.74 42.10
C SER A 174 -0.27 -0.92 42.20
N SER A 175 0.19 -2.13 42.50
CA SER A 175 1.60 -2.47 42.32
C SER A 175 1.89 -2.58 40.82
N PRO A 176 2.96 -1.96 40.30
CA PRO A 176 3.36 -2.15 38.91
C PRO A 176 3.53 -3.65 38.63
N VAL A 177 3.12 -4.10 37.45
CA VAL A 177 3.36 -5.49 37.02
C VAL A 177 4.88 -5.72 37.03
N ALA A 178 5.35 -6.61 37.90
CA ALA A 178 6.76 -7.00 37.92
C ALA A 178 7.12 -7.63 36.57
N ASN A 179 8.23 -7.19 35.96
CA ASN A 179 8.78 -7.71 34.71
C ASN A 179 7.93 -7.46 33.45
N TYR A 180 7.38 -6.26 33.28
CA TYR A 180 6.82 -5.87 31.98
C TYR A 180 7.89 -5.91 30.87
N PRO A 181 7.60 -6.40 29.65
CA PRO A 181 8.58 -6.48 28.59
C PRO A 181 9.07 -5.09 28.18
N LYS A 182 10.38 -4.97 27.96
CA LYS A 182 10.99 -3.75 27.46
C LYS A 182 10.61 -3.58 25.99
N VAL A 183 10.00 -2.43 25.65
CA VAL A 183 9.69 -2.07 24.27
C VAL A 183 10.98 -1.74 23.50
N GLU A 184 11.09 -2.20 22.27
CA GLU A 184 12.27 -2.05 21.42
C GLU A 184 12.01 -1.28 20.12
N ALA A 185 10.74 -1.12 19.73
CA ALA A 185 10.31 -0.25 18.65
C ALA A 185 8.84 0.15 18.84
N VAL A 186 8.43 1.23 18.21
CA VAL A 186 7.04 1.71 18.20
C VAL A 186 6.52 1.69 16.76
N VAL A 187 5.32 1.15 16.56
CA VAL A 187 4.64 1.07 15.27
C VAL A 187 3.33 1.84 15.35
N LEU A 188 3.21 2.86 14.51
CA LEU A 188 2.01 3.67 14.37
C LEU A 188 1.25 3.19 13.12
N PHE A 189 0.18 2.40 13.31
CA PHE A 189 -0.61 1.84 12.21
C PHE A 189 -1.54 2.86 11.54
N GLY A 190 -1.98 3.87 12.30
CA GLY A 190 -3.00 4.84 11.89
C GLY A 190 -3.46 5.66 13.09
N GLU A 191 -4.35 6.63 12.88
CA GLU A 191 -4.79 7.55 13.92
C GLU A 191 -5.47 6.80 15.07
N PRO A 192 -4.96 6.88 16.32
CA PRO A 192 -5.60 6.22 17.44
C PRO A 192 -6.84 7.01 17.91
N VAL A 193 -7.65 6.38 18.77
CA VAL A 193 -8.67 7.08 19.58
C VAL A 193 -8.03 7.42 20.93
N ARG A 194 -8.44 8.52 21.58
CA ARG A 194 -7.82 9.04 22.82
C ARG A 194 -6.38 9.47 22.57
N TRP A 195 -6.22 10.54 21.79
CA TRP A 195 -4.90 11.05 21.39
C TRP A 195 -4.06 11.41 22.60
N GLU A 196 -4.67 11.98 23.63
CA GLU A 196 -4.02 12.35 24.89
C GLU A 196 -3.31 11.16 25.56
N THR A 197 -3.99 10.02 25.69
CA THR A 197 -3.41 8.79 26.24
C THR A 197 -2.28 8.25 25.35
N ASN A 198 -2.49 8.24 24.03
CA ASN A 198 -1.50 7.70 23.09
C ASN A 198 -0.23 8.56 23.06
N LEU A 199 -0.39 9.89 22.98
CA LEU A 199 0.72 10.84 22.99
C LEU A 199 1.53 10.72 24.28
N GLN A 200 0.87 10.68 25.44
CA GLN A 200 1.54 10.51 26.75
C GLN A 200 2.37 9.22 26.78
N LEU A 201 1.76 8.08 26.51
CA LEU A 201 2.42 6.78 26.67
C LEU A 201 3.50 6.51 25.61
N ILE A 202 3.33 6.99 24.37
CA ILE A 202 4.37 6.88 23.35
C ILE A 202 5.58 7.73 23.76
N ILE A 203 5.36 8.96 24.23
CA ILE A 203 6.45 9.83 24.71
C ILE A 203 7.16 9.18 25.90
N ASP A 204 6.43 8.62 26.87
CA ASP A 204 7.03 7.93 28.02
C ASP A 204 7.89 6.75 27.56
N VAL A 205 7.41 5.94 26.61
CA VAL A 205 8.18 4.83 26.04
C VAL A 205 9.46 5.31 25.35
N LEU A 206 9.39 6.39 24.58
CA LEU A 206 10.56 6.98 23.92
C LEU A 206 11.57 7.51 24.94
N LEU A 207 11.10 8.28 25.94
CA LEU A 207 11.94 8.91 26.95
C LEU A 207 12.53 7.93 27.97
N THR A 208 11.91 6.76 28.17
CA THR A 208 12.43 5.69 29.03
C THR A 208 13.24 4.64 28.27
N ASN A 209 13.41 4.82 26.95
CA ASN A 209 14.04 3.84 26.07
C ASN A 209 13.42 2.44 26.25
N GLY A 210 12.09 2.41 26.32
CA GLY A 210 11.26 1.21 26.34
C GLY A 210 11.03 0.56 27.70
N ASN A 211 11.67 1.05 28.76
CA ASN A 211 11.48 0.51 30.11
C ASN A 211 10.73 1.53 30.98
N LEU A 212 9.40 1.43 31.02
CA LEU A 212 8.53 2.36 31.75
C LEU A 212 8.71 2.37 33.28
N SER A 213 9.49 1.44 33.84
CA SER A 213 9.91 1.51 35.25
C SER A 213 11.13 2.43 35.46
N SER A 214 11.73 2.93 34.39
CA SER A 214 12.86 3.87 34.42
C SER A 214 12.36 5.31 34.44
N ILE A 215 13.21 6.22 34.93
CA ILE A 215 12.99 7.66 34.81
C ILE A 215 13.18 8.13 33.35
N HIS A 216 12.56 9.26 33.00
CA HIS A 216 12.75 9.89 31.69
C HIS A 216 14.21 10.33 31.48
N GLN A 217 14.74 10.06 30.29
CA GLN A 217 16.11 10.36 29.87
C GLN A 217 16.08 11.17 28.57
N THR A 218 16.03 12.50 28.68
CA THR A 218 15.97 13.40 27.51
C THR A 218 17.27 13.46 26.70
N GLN A 219 18.39 13.06 27.29
CA GLN A 219 19.72 13.12 26.66
C GLN A 219 20.14 11.82 25.95
N LYS A 220 19.38 10.74 26.12
CA LYS A 220 19.76 9.43 25.57
C LYS A 220 19.41 9.35 24.09
N LYS A 221 20.43 9.20 23.26
CA LYS A 221 20.31 9.15 21.80
C LYS A 221 21.00 7.89 21.24
N PRO A 222 20.52 7.32 20.12
CA PRO A 222 19.23 7.61 19.47
C PRO A 222 18.03 7.16 20.32
N HIS A 223 16.84 7.70 20.06
CA HIS A 223 15.59 7.18 20.64
C HIS A 223 15.20 5.84 19.99
N LEU A 224 14.20 5.15 20.52
CA LEU A 224 13.73 3.88 19.95
C LEU A 224 13.25 4.06 18.49
N PRO A 225 13.44 3.07 17.60
CA PRO A 225 12.91 3.09 16.25
C PRO A 225 11.39 3.30 16.24
N LEU A 226 10.93 4.20 15.37
CA LEU A 226 9.53 4.55 15.19
C LEU A 226 9.14 4.34 13.72
N LEU A 227 8.12 3.51 13.46
CA LEU A 227 7.60 3.23 12.13
C LEU A 227 6.20 3.80 12.01
N ALA A 228 5.93 4.64 11.01
CA ALA A 228 4.60 5.21 10.78
C ALA A 228 4.02 4.71 9.45
N CYS A 229 2.77 4.22 9.49
CA CYS A 229 2.16 3.52 8.36
C CYS A 229 1.34 4.41 7.43
N ASN A 230 0.90 5.57 7.91
CA ASN A 230 0.05 6.49 7.15
C ASN A 230 0.50 7.92 7.45
N MET A 231 0.73 8.75 6.44
CA MET A 231 1.20 10.12 6.62
C MET A 231 0.13 11.18 6.32
N ASP A 232 -1.08 10.75 5.97
CA ASP A 232 -2.13 11.68 5.53
C ASP A 232 -2.48 12.64 6.67
N LEU A 233 -2.23 13.93 6.45
CA LEU A 233 -2.61 14.97 7.40
C LEU A 233 -4.14 14.99 7.58
N MET A 234 -4.87 14.88 6.47
CA MET A 234 -6.33 14.85 6.41
C MET A 234 -6.81 13.85 5.36
N TRP A 235 -8.04 13.37 5.50
CA TRP A 235 -8.68 12.47 4.56
C TRP A 235 -10.17 12.81 4.38
N MET A 236 -10.77 12.35 3.28
CA MET A 236 -12.18 12.60 2.96
C MET A 236 -13.08 11.50 3.52
N ALA A 237 -13.92 11.87 4.49
CA ALA A 237 -14.99 11.03 5.03
C ALA A 237 -16.35 11.41 4.40
N GLU A 238 -17.47 11.07 5.06
CA GLU A 238 -18.82 11.43 4.60
C GLU A 238 -19.14 12.92 4.75
N ALA A 239 -18.41 13.64 5.60
CA ALA A 239 -18.60 15.08 5.81
C ALA A 239 -18.06 15.91 4.62
N HIS A 240 -18.65 17.10 4.41
CA HIS A 240 -18.24 18.02 3.33
C HIS A 240 -16.79 18.51 3.46
N SER A 241 -16.24 18.55 4.67
CA SER A 241 -14.87 19.00 4.93
C SER A 241 -13.96 17.84 5.34
N PRO A 242 -12.68 17.83 4.93
CA PRO A 242 -11.71 16.80 5.32
C PRO A 242 -11.65 16.60 6.83
N ARG A 243 -11.41 15.36 7.27
CA ARG A 243 -11.20 14.99 8.68
C ARG A 243 -9.71 14.81 8.95
N PHE A 244 -9.26 14.97 10.19
CA PHE A 244 -7.87 14.71 10.56
C PHE A 244 -7.52 13.24 10.33
N GLY A 245 -6.38 13.01 9.68
CA GLY A 245 -5.77 11.70 9.50
C GLY A 245 -4.59 11.49 10.44
N HIS A 246 -3.86 10.40 10.23
CA HIS A 246 -2.72 10.04 11.08
C HIS A 246 -1.60 11.09 11.08
N GLY A 247 -1.37 11.78 9.96
CA GLY A 247 -0.37 12.85 9.87
C GLY A 247 -0.62 13.98 10.88
N THR A 248 -1.87 14.28 11.22
CA THR A 248 -2.17 15.29 12.26
C THR A 248 -1.74 14.79 13.64
N PHE A 249 -1.97 13.51 13.94
CA PHE A 249 -1.48 12.90 15.18
C PHE A 249 0.05 12.89 15.24
N MET A 250 0.73 12.59 14.13
CA MET A 250 2.19 12.65 14.02
C MET A 250 2.73 14.05 14.30
N VAL A 251 2.11 15.10 13.73
CA VAL A 251 2.48 16.50 14.01
C VAL A 251 2.40 16.80 15.51
N CYS A 252 1.36 16.34 16.20
CA CYS A 252 1.26 16.50 17.65
C CYS A 252 2.40 15.78 18.39
N LEU A 253 2.64 14.50 18.05
CA LEU A 253 3.68 13.67 18.67
C LEU A 253 5.07 14.28 18.49
N GLU A 254 5.39 14.71 17.28
CA GLU A 254 6.65 15.35 16.92
C GLU A 254 6.90 16.63 17.70
N ASN A 255 5.89 17.51 17.77
CA ASN A 255 6.01 18.78 18.46
C ASN A 255 6.16 18.58 19.98
N ILE A 256 5.44 17.63 20.56
CA ILE A 256 5.59 17.29 21.98
C ILE A 256 7.00 16.75 22.25
N TYR A 257 7.45 15.78 21.45
CA TYR A 257 8.80 15.21 21.59
C TYR A 257 9.88 16.30 21.49
N LYS A 258 9.80 17.17 20.48
CA LYS A 258 10.72 18.29 20.30
C LYS A 258 10.67 19.29 21.44
N LYS A 259 9.48 19.59 21.96
CA LYS A 259 9.34 20.54 23.07
C LYS A 259 9.95 20.03 24.37
N ILE A 260 9.90 18.72 24.59
CA ILE A 260 10.45 18.08 25.80
C ILE A 260 11.96 17.84 25.68
N THR A 261 12.43 17.41 24.51
CA THR A 261 13.82 16.96 24.31
C THR A 261 14.74 18.00 23.67
N GLY A 262 14.17 18.97 22.96
CA GLY A 262 14.90 19.89 22.08
C GLY A 262 15.21 19.33 20.69
N GLU A 263 14.83 18.08 20.40
CA GLU A 263 15.29 17.34 19.21
C GLU A 263 14.13 16.94 18.30
N ASP A 264 14.40 16.80 17.01
CA ASP A 264 13.41 16.29 16.07
C ASP A 264 13.21 14.77 16.27
N LEU A 265 11.95 14.35 16.27
CA LEU A 265 11.57 12.93 16.28
C LEU A 265 11.90 12.32 14.92
N LYS A 266 12.65 11.21 14.90
CA LYS A 266 13.06 10.56 13.66
C LYS A 266 12.22 9.31 13.40
N TYR A 267 11.88 9.06 12.14
CA TYR A 267 11.19 7.84 11.73
C TYR A 267 12.18 6.91 11.05
N GLU A 268 12.13 5.64 11.42
CA GLU A 268 12.89 4.58 10.74
C GLU A 268 12.23 4.23 9.40
N ALA A 269 10.91 4.36 9.32
CA ALA A 269 10.16 4.12 8.10
C ALA A 269 8.87 4.92 8.09
N LEU A 270 8.61 5.52 6.94
CA LEU A 270 7.37 6.21 6.61
C LEU A 270 6.71 5.47 5.44
N MET A 271 5.56 4.85 5.70
CA MET A 271 4.79 4.06 4.74
C MET A 271 3.44 4.73 4.46
N GLY A 272 2.67 4.11 3.57
CA GLY A 272 1.47 4.70 3.00
C GLY A 272 1.83 5.62 1.84
N LYS A 273 0.91 5.79 0.90
CA LYS A 273 1.04 6.75 -0.20
C LYS A 273 1.29 8.16 0.38
N PRO A 274 2.19 8.97 -0.19
CA PRO A 274 2.92 8.77 -1.45
C PRO A 274 4.27 8.01 -1.33
N SER A 275 4.57 7.35 -0.22
CA SER A 275 5.86 6.66 -0.01
C SER A 275 6.17 5.66 -1.12
N GLU A 276 7.38 5.75 -1.68
CA GLU A 276 7.91 4.85 -2.72
C GLU A 276 7.84 3.37 -2.28
N LEU A 277 8.08 3.10 -0.99
CA LEU A 277 8.01 1.77 -0.39
C LEU A 277 6.64 1.09 -0.60
N THR A 278 5.56 1.86 -0.59
CA THR A 278 4.21 1.34 -0.86
C THR A 278 4.11 0.81 -2.30
N TYR A 279 4.73 1.50 -3.26
CA TYR A 279 4.71 1.13 -4.67
C TYR A 279 5.67 -0.03 -4.98
N HIS A 280 6.81 -0.12 -4.29
CA HIS A 280 7.66 -1.32 -4.33
C HIS A 280 6.91 -2.56 -3.85
N PHE A 281 6.19 -2.45 -2.74
CA PHE A 281 5.37 -3.56 -2.25
C PHE A 281 4.22 -3.89 -3.21
N ALA A 282 3.61 -2.89 -3.83
CA ALA A 282 2.58 -3.09 -4.85
C ALA A 282 3.10 -3.84 -6.08
N GLU A 283 4.26 -3.44 -6.61
CA GLU A 283 4.92 -4.12 -7.71
C GLU A 283 5.25 -5.58 -7.36
N TYR A 284 5.76 -5.82 -6.15
CA TYR A 284 6.03 -7.16 -5.65
C TYR A 284 4.79 -8.05 -5.66
N LEU A 285 3.64 -7.54 -5.23
CA LEU A 285 2.37 -8.28 -5.25
C LEU A 285 1.86 -8.52 -6.67
N ILE A 286 1.96 -7.52 -7.56
CA ILE A 286 1.64 -7.68 -8.99
C ILE A 286 2.48 -8.79 -9.62
N ARG A 287 3.80 -8.79 -9.38
CA ARG A 287 4.71 -9.81 -9.87
C ARG A 287 4.42 -11.19 -9.27
N SER A 288 4.05 -11.24 -7.99
CA SER A 288 3.65 -12.48 -7.32
C SER A 288 2.41 -13.10 -7.96
N GLN A 289 1.42 -12.29 -8.36
CA GLN A 289 0.23 -12.76 -9.09
C GLN A 289 0.62 -13.35 -10.45
N THR A 290 1.49 -12.69 -11.21
CA THR A 290 2.02 -13.19 -12.49
C THR A 290 2.71 -14.55 -12.34
N MET A 291 3.52 -14.72 -11.29
CA MET A 291 4.19 -15.99 -10.98
C MET A 291 3.18 -17.10 -10.63
N GLN A 292 2.20 -16.82 -9.78
CA GLN A 292 1.15 -17.77 -9.39
C GLN A 292 0.32 -18.24 -10.59
N ARG A 293 0.04 -17.32 -11.53
CA ARG A 293 -0.71 -17.60 -12.78
C ARG A 293 0.15 -18.19 -13.90
N GLN A 294 1.45 -18.37 -13.67
CA GLN A 294 2.40 -18.86 -14.68
C GLN A 294 2.40 -18.03 -15.98
N TRP A 295 2.16 -16.73 -15.86
CA TRP A 295 2.31 -15.82 -16.99
C TRP A 295 3.78 -15.67 -17.35
N LYS A 296 4.08 -15.75 -18.66
CA LYS A 296 5.44 -15.81 -19.18
C LYS A 296 6.02 -14.42 -19.43
N LEU A 297 5.15 -13.45 -19.74
CA LEU A 297 5.56 -12.08 -19.97
C LEU A 297 5.69 -11.34 -18.63
N PRO A 298 6.80 -10.59 -18.41
CA PRO A 298 6.93 -9.75 -17.24
C PRO A 298 5.98 -8.54 -17.33
N ILE A 299 5.58 -8.04 -16.17
CA ILE A 299 4.85 -6.78 -16.08
C ILE A 299 5.86 -5.64 -16.16
N THR A 300 5.80 -4.84 -17.22
CA THR A 300 6.69 -3.72 -17.52
C THR A 300 6.05 -2.36 -17.27
N SER A 301 4.72 -2.27 -17.39
CA SER A 301 3.95 -1.05 -17.16
C SER A 301 3.07 -1.19 -15.92
N LEU A 302 3.12 -0.24 -15.00
CA LEU A 302 2.14 -0.11 -13.93
C LEU A 302 1.25 1.10 -14.21
N TYR A 303 -0.03 0.99 -13.88
CA TYR A 303 -0.97 2.10 -13.92
C TYR A 303 -1.57 2.31 -12.53
N ALA A 304 -1.25 3.45 -11.94
CA ALA A 304 -1.78 3.86 -10.64
C ALA A 304 -2.97 4.80 -10.84
N ILE A 305 -4.15 4.34 -10.42
CA ILE A 305 -5.43 5.00 -10.64
C ILE A 305 -5.89 5.54 -9.30
N GLY A 306 -5.96 6.86 -9.18
CA GLY A 306 -6.17 7.57 -7.92
C GLY A 306 -7.00 8.83 -8.07
N ASP A 307 -7.49 9.36 -6.96
CA ASP A 307 -8.33 10.57 -6.93
C ASP A 307 -7.61 11.79 -6.35
N ASN A 308 -6.41 11.60 -5.79
CA ASN A 308 -5.70 12.64 -5.07
C ASN A 308 -4.30 12.90 -5.65
N LEU A 309 -4.07 14.16 -6.04
CA LEU A 309 -2.80 14.64 -6.62
C LEU A 309 -1.61 14.44 -5.68
N MET A 310 -1.81 14.64 -4.38
CA MET A 310 -0.72 14.69 -3.39
C MET A 310 -0.32 13.32 -2.85
N THR A 311 -1.15 12.29 -3.06
CA THR A 311 -0.92 10.93 -2.56
C THR A 311 -0.75 9.94 -3.70
N ASP A 312 -1.77 9.81 -4.56
CA ASP A 312 -1.77 8.79 -5.60
C ASP A 312 -0.90 9.20 -6.78
N ILE A 313 -1.15 10.39 -7.33
CA ILE A 313 -0.43 10.88 -8.50
C ILE A 313 1.03 11.14 -8.14
N TYR A 314 1.27 11.87 -7.05
CA TYR A 314 2.61 12.11 -6.54
C TYR A 314 3.38 10.82 -6.28
N GLY A 315 2.78 9.84 -5.58
CA GLY A 315 3.44 8.58 -5.26
C GLY A 315 3.74 7.73 -6.51
N ALA A 316 2.81 7.68 -7.46
CA ALA A 316 3.01 6.97 -8.72
C ALA A 316 4.12 7.59 -9.57
N ASN A 317 4.17 8.92 -9.64
CA ASN A 317 5.18 9.66 -10.38
C ASN A 317 6.56 9.57 -9.69
N LEU A 318 6.60 9.59 -8.35
CA LEU A 318 7.81 9.35 -7.57
C LEU A 318 8.38 7.97 -7.88
N TYR A 319 7.53 6.94 -7.87
CA TYR A 319 7.95 5.58 -8.21
C TYR A 319 8.39 5.46 -9.68
N ASN A 320 7.72 6.15 -10.61
CA ASN A 320 8.14 6.17 -12.01
C ASN A 320 9.55 6.74 -12.18
N ARG A 321 9.87 7.84 -11.48
CA ARG A 321 11.20 8.43 -11.49
C ARG A 321 12.26 7.43 -11.02
N TYR A 322 11.99 6.71 -9.93
CA TYR A 322 12.86 5.62 -9.48
C TYR A 322 13.08 4.56 -10.58
N LEU A 323 12.02 4.11 -11.24
CA LEU A 323 12.10 3.12 -12.32
C LEU A 323 12.93 3.63 -13.51
N GLU A 324 12.73 4.88 -13.91
CA GLU A 324 13.48 5.53 -15.00
C GLU A 324 14.98 5.63 -14.67
N GLU A 325 15.32 6.11 -13.48
CA GLU A 325 16.71 6.17 -13.01
C GLU A 325 17.34 4.78 -12.98
N ARG A 326 16.61 3.77 -12.51
CA ARG A 326 17.09 2.39 -12.46
C ARG A 326 17.37 1.83 -13.86
N VAL A 327 16.51 2.10 -14.84
CA VAL A 327 16.72 1.71 -16.23
C VAL A 327 17.90 2.47 -16.84
N ALA A 328 18.04 3.76 -16.53
CA ALA A 328 19.15 4.58 -17.00
C ALA A 328 20.51 4.09 -16.48
N ARG A 329 20.61 3.72 -15.19
CA ARG A 329 21.83 3.14 -14.59
C ARG A 329 22.27 1.84 -15.26
N LYS A 330 21.35 1.07 -15.85
CA LYS A 330 21.66 -0.17 -16.60
C LYS A 330 22.12 0.08 -18.04
N ASN A 331 22.07 1.32 -18.55
CA ASN A 331 22.45 1.66 -19.92
C ASN A 331 23.52 2.77 -19.95
N PRO A 332 24.82 2.46 -20.18
CA PRO A 332 25.92 3.43 -20.07
C PRO A 332 25.77 4.70 -20.93
N LYS A 333 25.02 4.61 -22.04
CA LYS A 333 24.73 5.75 -22.94
C LYS A 333 23.64 6.69 -22.39
N ALA A 334 22.75 6.20 -21.54
CA ALA A 334 21.69 7.01 -20.91
C ALA A 334 22.24 7.87 -19.77
N VAL A 335 23.16 7.32 -18.97
CA VAL A 335 23.87 8.04 -17.90
C VAL A 335 24.61 9.26 -18.45
N ALA A 336 25.34 9.11 -19.56
CA ALA A 336 26.06 10.22 -20.20
C ALA A 336 25.12 11.33 -20.72
N LYS A 337 23.91 10.97 -21.16
CA LYS A 337 22.92 11.92 -21.70
C LYS A 337 22.18 12.67 -20.58
N MET A 338 21.92 12.01 -19.45
CA MET A 338 21.31 12.61 -18.26
C MET A 338 22.27 13.61 -17.60
N VAL A 339 23.54 13.24 -17.41
CA VAL A 339 24.58 14.15 -16.85
C VAL A 339 24.76 15.39 -17.73
N ALA A 340 24.66 15.24 -19.05
CA ALA A 340 24.71 16.36 -19.99
C ALA A 340 23.46 17.26 -19.97
N ALA A 341 22.29 16.72 -19.57
CA ALA A 341 21.03 17.46 -19.53
C ALA A 341 20.76 18.15 -18.18
N THR A 342 21.21 17.57 -17.07
CA THR A 342 20.92 18.08 -15.70
C THR A 342 22.10 18.76 -15.03
N GLY A 343 23.30 18.75 -15.65
CA GLY A 343 24.50 19.41 -15.13
C GLY A 343 24.98 18.91 -13.75
N SER A 344 24.36 17.86 -13.22
CA SER A 344 24.61 17.36 -11.87
C SER A 344 25.53 16.15 -11.91
N THR A 345 26.80 16.35 -11.54
CA THR A 345 27.58 15.27 -10.95
C THR A 345 27.05 15.04 -9.55
N ALA A 346 26.02 14.21 -9.40
CA ALA A 346 25.61 13.76 -8.07
C ALA A 346 26.74 12.90 -7.52
N ALA A 347 27.63 13.53 -6.74
CA ALA A 347 28.43 12.82 -5.79
C ALA A 347 27.44 12.15 -4.84
N VAL A 348 27.37 10.83 -4.93
CA VAL A 348 26.54 9.98 -4.08
C VAL A 348 26.90 10.31 -2.63
N SER A 349 26.00 10.98 -1.91
CA SER A 349 26.13 11.10 -0.47
C SER A 349 26.02 9.71 0.12
N GLN A 350 27.04 9.28 0.86
CA GLN A 350 27.11 7.99 1.58
C GLN A 350 25.95 7.75 2.56
N ASP A 351 25.03 8.71 2.73
CA ASP A 351 23.85 8.59 3.59
C ASP A 351 22.70 7.78 2.96
N GLU A 352 22.63 7.60 1.63
CA GLU A 352 21.54 6.84 0.96
C GLU A 352 21.71 5.31 1.01
N GLU A 353 22.89 4.79 1.34
CA GLU A 353 23.11 3.33 1.43
C GLU A 353 22.43 2.67 2.64
N MET A 354 22.00 3.46 3.64
CA MET A 354 21.50 2.92 4.91
C MET A 354 19.97 2.70 4.94
N ASP A 355 19.21 3.28 3.99
CA ASP A 355 17.72 3.29 4.01
C ASP A 355 17.04 2.23 3.12
N ASN A 356 17.79 1.52 2.27
CA ASN A 356 17.23 0.54 1.33
C ASN A 356 17.28 -0.93 1.81
N LEU A 357 17.30 -1.17 3.13
CA LEU A 357 17.34 -2.52 3.71
C LEU A 357 16.19 -3.43 3.24
N TRP A 358 15.05 -2.85 2.88
CA TRP A 358 13.90 -3.60 2.34
C TRP A 358 14.11 -4.04 0.88
N GLU A 359 15.02 -3.44 0.12
CA GLU A 359 15.39 -3.91 -1.24
C GLU A 359 16.03 -5.29 -1.21
N SER A 360 16.67 -5.69 -0.10
CA SER A 360 17.24 -7.03 0.04
C SER A 360 16.17 -8.12 0.18
N GLU A 361 14.98 -7.76 0.67
CA GLU A 361 13.83 -8.66 0.86
C GLU A 361 12.96 -8.75 -0.40
N LEU A 362 12.99 -7.74 -1.27
CA LEU A 362 12.27 -7.72 -2.53
C LEU A 362 13.19 -8.06 -3.69
N ALA A 363 12.84 -9.07 -4.49
CA ALA A 363 13.48 -9.20 -5.80
C ALA A 363 13.22 -7.93 -6.63
N LEU A 364 14.24 -7.50 -7.38
CA LEU A 364 14.22 -6.29 -8.19
C LEU A 364 12.93 -6.18 -9.03
N PRO A 365 12.28 -4.99 -9.09
CA PRO A 365 11.06 -4.83 -9.88
C PRO A 365 11.23 -5.25 -11.34
N SER A 366 10.23 -5.89 -11.93
CA SER A 366 10.16 -6.13 -13.38
C SER A 366 9.60 -4.92 -14.12
N ALA A 367 8.80 -4.10 -13.44
CA ALA A 367 8.29 -2.86 -14.00
C ALA A 367 9.43 -1.92 -14.44
N THR A 368 9.21 -1.20 -15.54
CA THR A 368 10.11 -0.18 -16.07
C THR A 368 9.45 1.19 -16.15
N SER A 369 8.13 1.25 -15.92
CA SER A 369 7.37 2.50 -15.86
C SER A 369 6.17 2.37 -14.94
N CYS A 370 5.77 3.48 -14.34
CA CYS A 370 4.55 3.63 -13.57
C CYS A 370 3.83 4.90 -14.05
N LYS A 371 2.60 4.76 -14.55
CA LYS A 371 1.83 5.87 -15.11
C LYS A 371 0.68 6.21 -14.16
N SER A 372 0.51 7.49 -13.88
CA SER A 372 -0.55 8.00 -13.03
C SER A 372 -1.80 8.34 -13.85
N VAL A 373 -2.97 7.91 -13.37
CA VAL A 373 -4.29 8.22 -13.95
C VAL A 373 -5.16 8.80 -12.85
N LEU A 374 -5.49 10.09 -12.97
CA LEU A 374 -6.33 10.82 -12.03
C LEU A 374 -7.81 10.69 -12.41
N VAL A 375 -8.63 10.22 -11.49
CA VAL A 375 -10.09 10.20 -11.64
C VAL A 375 -10.72 11.43 -10.99
N CYS A 376 -11.91 11.83 -11.46
CA CYS A 376 -12.63 13.01 -11.00
C CYS A 376 -13.75 12.69 -9.99
N THR A 377 -13.71 11.50 -9.38
CA THR A 377 -14.75 10.98 -8.49
C THR A 377 -14.47 11.14 -7.00
N GLY A 378 -13.36 11.77 -6.62
CA GLY A 378 -12.92 11.85 -5.23
C GLY A 378 -12.44 13.24 -4.81
N VAL A 379 -11.28 13.32 -4.15
CA VAL A 379 -10.64 14.57 -3.67
C VAL A 379 -10.49 15.57 -4.81
N TYR A 380 -9.99 15.12 -5.96
CA TYR A 380 -9.99 15.93 -7.16
C TYR A 380 -11.38 15.98 -7.80
N ASN A 381 -11.93 17.18 -7.92
CA ASN A 381 -13.19 17.44 -8.61
C ASN A 381 -13.05 18.69 -9.49
N PRO A 382 -13.01 18.54 -10.83
CA PRO A 382 -12.85 19.67 -11.76
C PRO A 382 -14.07 20.59 -11.81
N LYS A 383 -15.22 20.17 -11.24
CA LYS A 383 -16.46 20.95 -11.16
C LYS A 383 -16.67 21.62 -9.80
N ALA A 384 -15.77 21.42 -8.83
CA ALA A 384 -15.80 22.21 -7.61
C ALA A 384 -15.55 23.68 -7.97
N GLU A 385 -16.34 24.60 -7.41
CA GLU A 385 -16.15 26.04 -7.64
C GLU A 385 -14.70 26.41 -7.31
N VAL A 386 -13.94 26.73 -8.36
CA VAL A 386 -12.59 27.26 -8.22
C VAL A 386 -12.77 28.64 -7.57
N PRO A 387 -12.16 28.90 -6.40
CA PRO A 387 -12.15 30.25 -5.84
C PRO A 387 -11.67 31.22 -6.92
N SER A 388 -12.28 32.40 -6.99
CA SER A 388 -12.16 33.37 -8.09
C SER A 388 -10.74 33.89 -8.40
N ASP A 389 -9.72 33.36 -7.73
CA ASP A 389 -8.34 33.80 -7.88
C ASP A 389 -7.38 32.60 -8.00
N ALA A 390 -7.07 32.22 -9.23
CA ALA A 390 -6.14 31.13 -9.56
C ALA A 390 -4.70 31.40 -9.06
N ASN A 391 -4.35 32.66 -8.80
CA ASN A 391 -3.09 33.04 -8.18
C ASN A 391 -3.04 32.73 -6.67
N HIS A 392 -4.18 32.53 -6.00
CA HIS A 392 -4.25 32.21 -4.57
C HIS A 392 -4.10 30.69 -4.31
N CYS A 393 -4.60 29.84 -5.22
CA CYS A 393 -4.43 28.39 -5.13
C CYS A 393 -2.97 27.92 -5.36
N ILE A 394 -2.21 28.65 -6.16
CA ILE A 394 -0.83 28.29 -6.55
C ILE A 394 0.22 29.03 -5.69
N LYS A 395 -0.07 30.22 -5.16
CA LYS A 395 0.88 30.97 -4.29
C LYS A 395 0.77 30.62 -2.81
N GLU A 396 -0.27 29.92 -2.37
CA GLU A 396 -0.46 29.47 -0.98
C GLU A 396 -0.83 27.97 -0.86
N THR A 397 -0.29 27.10 -1.72
CA THR A 397 -0.47 25.67 -1.54
C THR A 397 0.41 25.22 -0.35
N VAL A 398 -0.15 25.31 0.86
CA VAL A 398 0.49 24.75 2.06
C VAL A 398 0.67 23.25 1.81
N PHE A 399 1.92 22.82 1.59
CA PHE A 399 2.23 21.41 1.46
C PHE A 399 1.90 20.70 2.78
N HIS A 400 0.89 19.85 2.74
CA HIS A 400 0.41 19.08 3.89
C HIS A 400 1.08 17.71 4.02
N GLY A 401 2.06 17.39 3.17
CA GLY A 401 2.83 16.17 3.30
C GLY A 401 3.74 16.21 4.53
N HIS A 402 4.18 15.03 4.95
CA HIS A 402 5.08 14.89 6.08
C HIS A 402 6.39 15.67 5.84
N ARG A 403 6.95 16.29 6.89
CA ARG A 403 8.15 17.15 6.79
C ARG A 403 9.39 16.48 6.20
N ASP A 404 9.51 15.16 6.38
CA ASP A 404 10.64 14.37 5.86
C ASP A 404 10.45 14.00 4.37
N PHE A 405 9.29 14.33 3.79
CA PHE A 405 9.05 14.25 2.35
C PHE A 405 9.28 15.62 1.71
N ARG A 406 10.35 15.74 0.91
CA ARG A 406 10.61 16.95 0.14
C ARG A 406 9.60 17.06 -0.99
N PHE A 407 8.74 18.07 -0.93
CA PHE A 407 7.79 18.33 -2.00
C PHE A 407 8.50 18.69 -3.30
N ASP A 408 8.02 18.10 -4.39
CA ASP A 408 8.47 18.40 -5.75
C ASP A 408 7.22 18.67 -6.61
N PRO A 409 6.97 19.93 -7.00
CA PRO A 409 5.80 20.29 -7.80
C PRO A 409 5.71 19.56 -9.14
N ALA A 410 6.82 19.09 -9.70
CA ALA A 410 6.79 18.35 -10.96
C ALA A 410 6.11 16.97 -10.82
N LEU A 411 6.01 16.43 -9.59
CA LEU A 411 5.42 15.12 -9.34
C LEU A 411 3.90 15.15 -9.16
N VAL A 412 3.26 16.31 -9.07
CA VAL A 412 1.78 16.38 -8.97
C VAL A 412 1.07 16.37 -10.32
N GLU A 413 1.79 16.41 -11.44
CA GLU A 413 1.17 16.40 -12.78
C GLU A 413 0.72 14.96 -13.14
N PRO A 414 -0.58 14.71 -13.33
CA PRO A 414 -1.05 13.38 -13.70
C PRO A 414 -0.72 13.06 -15.17
N GLY A 415 -0.34 11.82 -15.44
CA GLY A 415 -0.14 11.36 -16.82
C GLY A 415 -1.42 11.41 -17.65
N HIS A 416 -2.55 11.10 -17.03
CA HIS A 416 -3.88 11.21 -17.62
C HIS A 416 -4.92 11.66 -16.59
N ILE A 417 -5.96 12.36 -17.07
CA ILE A 417 -7.13 12.74 -16.28
C ILE A 417 -8.37 12.17 -16.97
N VAL A 418 -9.21 11.46 -16.22
CA VAL A 418 -10.45 10.83 -16.71
C VAL A 418 -11.60 11.09 -15.74
N GLN A 419 -12.86 10.91 -16.19
CA GLN A 419 -13.99 11.20 -15.32
C GLN A 419 -14.09 10.21 -14.17
N ASP A 420 -13.94 8.92 -14.45
CA ASP A 420 -14.12 7.86 -13.46
C ASP A 420 -13.23 6.64 -13.75
N VAL A 421 -13.27 5.66 -12.85
CA VAL A 421 -12.47 4.44 -12.93
C VAL A 421 -12.79 3.56 -14.15
N ALA A 422 -14.00 3.63 -14.71
CA ALA A 422 -14.33 2.87 -15.92
C ALA A 422 -13.65 3.45 -17.15
N GLU A 423 -13.64 4.79 -17.27
CA GLU A 423 -12.87 5.49 -18.31
C GLU A 423 -11.36 5.27 -18.14
N ALA A 424 -10.85 5.18 -16.91
CA ALA A 424 -9.45 4.84 -16.65
C ALA A 424 -9.08 3.48 -17.26
N VAL A 425 -9.90 2.44 -17.02
CA VAL A 425 -9.67 1.10 -17.57
C VAL A 425 -9.74 1.09 -19.10
N ASP A 426 -10.71 1.81 -19.70
CA ASP A 426 -10.84 1.90 -21.16
C ASP A 426 -9.62 2.56 -21.80
N LEU A 427 -9.16 3.67 -21.23
CA LEU A 427 -7.95 4.36 -21.68
C LEU A 427 -6.71 3.44 -21.63
N ILE A 428 -6.56 2.68 -20.54
CA ILE A 428 -5.41 1.80 -20.36
C ILE A 428 -5.44 0.64 -21.37
N PHE A 429 -6.61 0.05 -21.60
CA PHE A 429 -6.76 -0.99 -22.62
C PHE A 429 -6.45 -0.47 -24.02
N GLU A 430 -6.85 0.74 -24.36
CA GLU A 430 -6.50 1.37 -25.63
C GLU A 430 -4.98 1.56 -25.76
N GLN A 431 -4.32 2.10 -24.73
CA GLN A 431 -2.86 2.32 -24.73
C GLN A 431 -2.06 1.03 -24.84
N GLU A 432 -2.47 -0.01 -24.12
CA GLU A 432 -1.80 -1.31 -24.11
C GLU A 432 -2.26 -2.22 -25.27
N LYS A 433 -3.20 -1.75 -26.11
CA LYS A 433 -3.83 -2.51 -27.19
C LYS A 433 -4.39 -3.86 -26.71
N PHE A 434 -4.94 -3.85 -25.50
CA PHE A 434 -5.43 -5.03 -24.81
C PHE A 434 -6.94 -5.17 -25.03
N VAL A 435 -7.38 -6.35 -25.45
CA VAL A 435 -8.79 -6.68 -25.63
C VAL A 435 -9.13 -7.84 -24.69
N PRO A 436 -9.91 -7.62 -23.62
CA PRO A 436 -10.40 -8.68 -22.76
C PRO A 436 -11.25 -9.66 -23.57
N GLN A 437 -11.14 -10.97 -23.28
CA GLN A 437 -11.95 -12.01 -23.92
C GLN A 437 -13.19 -12.36 -23.11
#